data_AF-A0A8C4XE46-F1
#
_entry.id   AF-A0A8C4XE46-F1
#
_cell.length_a   1.000
_cell.length_b   1.000
_cell.length_c   1.000
_cell.angle_alpha   90.00
_cell.angle_beta   90.00
_cell.angle_gamma   90.00
#
_symmetry.space_group_name_H-M   'P 1'
#
loop_
_entity.id
_entity.type
_entity.pdbx_description
1 polymer ?
#
loop_
_entity_poly.entity_id
_entity_poly.type
_entity_poly.pdbx_seq_one_letter_code
_entity_poly.pdbx_strand_id
1 'polypeptide(L)'
;MGQLLWRVARNQQLQQEFAEQGYLVREHGRRSTCQADAMHPRRPAPVGIDLYQLLKARKAKEEQSFIDLERLPPELSITILSYLNATDLCLASCVWQDLGNDEYLWQGLCKSTWGHCSIYNRWSPPGFSYRRLYMQLDEGSLTFNANPHEGMDYLVSRGILMDHPKEMAKFIFYTRTLHWKMLRIYLDDRRDVLDELVTLHNFSDQFLPNALREFFRHIHAPEERGEYLETLITKFSHRFCICNPTLVRELHLSPDAVYVLCYSLILLSIDLSSPHVKNKMSKREFIRNTRRAAHNISEDFVGHLYDNIYLVGHVAA
;
A
#
# COMPACT_ATOMS: atom_id res chain seq x y z
N MET A 1 3.87 24.57 -20.48
CA MET A 1 4.39 25.61 -19.55
C MET A 1 5.09 25.06 -18.30
N GLY A 2 4.95 23.78 -17.94
CA GLY A 2 5.69 23.17 -16.81
C GLY A 2 7.22 23.23 -16.95
N GLN A 3 7.76 23.09 -18.17
CA GLN A 3 9.21 23.12 -18.43
C GLN A 3 9.93 24.42 -18.02
N LEU A 4 9.24 25.56 -18.00
CA LEU A 4 9.84 26.87 -17.71
C LEU A 4 10.08 27.10 -16.22
N LEU A 5 9.22 26.55 -15.35
CA LEU A 5 9.46 26.55 -13.90
C LEU A 5 10.68 25.68 -13.53
N TRP A 6 10.97 24.65 -14.33
CA TRP A 6 12.07 23.71 -14.08
C TRP A 6 13.47 24.24 -14.46
N ARG A 7 13.59 25.09 -15.48
CA ARG A 7 14.89 25.70 -15.84
C ARG A 7 15.51 26.52 -14.71
N VAL A 8 14.68 27.10 -13.84
CA VAL A 8 15.16 27.89 -12.70
C VAL A 8 15.69 27.00 -11.57
N ALA A 9 15.06 25.85 -11.32
CA ALA A 9 15.49 24.90 -10.29
C ALA A 9 16.78 24.14 -10.69
N ARG A 10 16.93 23.77 -11.97
CA ARG A 10 18.08 23.02 -12.48
C ARG A 10 19.40 23.82 -12.43
N ASN A 11 19.32 25.14 -12.61
CA ASN A 11 20.49 26.02 -12.56
C ASN A 11 21.07 26.20 -11.15
N GLN A 12 20.28 25.97 -10.08
CA GLN A 12 20.80 25.99 -8.71
C GLN A 12 21.47 24.66 -8.31
N GLN A 13 21.02 23.52 -8.84
CA GLN A 13 21.60 22.19 -8.58
C GLN A 13 22.99 22.03 -9.21
N LEU A 14 23.19 22.47 -10.45
CA LEU A 14 24.49 22.33 -11.14
C LEU A 14 25.61 23.16 -10.48
N GLN A 15 25.30 24.26 -9.79
CA GLN A 15 26.33 25.03 -9.08
C GLN A 15 26.78 24.37 -7.76
N GLN A 16 25.98 23.47 -7.19
CA GLN A 16 26.31 22.75 -5.95
C GLN A 16 27.09 21.46 -6.22
N GLU A 17 26.79 20.74 -7.31
CA GLU A 17 27.50 19.49 -7.66
C GLU A 17 28.99 19.71 -8.00
N PHE A 18 29.37 20.89 -8.51
CA PHE A 18 30.77 21.24 -8.78
C PHE A 18 31.58 21.65 -7.53
N ALA A 19 30.93 21.90 -6.40
CA ALA A 19 31.61 22.29 -5.16
C ALA A 19 31.98 21.09 -4.26
N GLU A 20 31.31 19.94 -4.41
CA GLU A 20 31.43 18.81 -3.47
C GLU A 20 32.30 17.64 -3.96
N GLN A 21 32.74 17.62 -5.23
CA GLN A 21 33.66 16.58 -5.74
C GLN A 21 35.14 16.77 -5.35
N GLY A 22 35.41 17.64 -4.39
CA GLY A 22 36.74 18.11 -4.03
C GLY A 22 37.46 17.39 -2.89
N TYR A 23 36.98 16.31 -2.26
CA TYR A 23 37.74 15.63 -1.18
C TYR A 23 37.44 14.13 -1.06
N LEU A 24 38.37 13.29 -1.54
CA LEU A 24 38.58 11.90 -1.13
C LEU A 24 39.66 11.85 -0.02
N VAL A 25 39.55 10.94 0.96
CA VAL A 25 40.64 10.01 1.41
C VAL A 25 40.06 8.88 2.30
N ARG A 26 40.60 7.67 2.07
CA ARG A 26 40.44 6.32 2.67
C ARG A 26 40.92 6.18 4.13
N GLU A 27 40.50 5.10 4.82
CA GLU A 27 41.44 4.08 5.36
C GLU A 27 40.82 2.72 5.80
N HIS A 28 41.67 1.68 5.83
CA HIS A 28 41.42 0.24 5.93
C HIS A 28 41.73 -0.36 7.34
N GLY A 29 40.90 -1.31 7.77
CA GLY A 29 41.20 -2.67 8.31
C GLY A 29 42.22 -2.96 9.43
N ARG A 30 41.85 -3.87 10.37
CA ARG A 30 42.71 -4.98 10.86
C ARG A 30 41.95 -6.02 11.73
N ARG A 31 42.24 -7.31 11.48
CA ARG A 31 41.92 -8.51 12.29
C ARG A 31 43.04 -8.77 13.31
N SER A 32 42.73 -9.48 14.41
CA SER A 32 43.65 -10.38 15.12
C SER A 32 42.93 -11.42 15.98
N THR A 33 43.54 -12.60 16.09
CA THR A 33 43.13 -13.87 16.72
C THR A 33 43.74 -14.08 18.12
N CYS A 34 43.15 -14.95 18.95
CA CYS A 34 43.77 -16.13 19.63
C CYS A 34 43.15 -16.54 21.00
N GLN A 35 43.13 -17.86 21.21
CA GLN A 35 42.89 -18.77 22.37
C GLN A 35 43.63 -18.39 23.69
N ALA A 36 43.43 -18.96 24.91
CA ALA A 36 42.66 -20.06 25.52
C ALA A 36 42.69 -19.93 27.09
N ASP A 37 41.98 -20.85 27.77
CA ASP A 37 42.22 -21.46 29.11
C ASP A 37 41.25 -21.23 30.32
N ALA A 38 40.55 -22.35 30.62
CA ALA A 38 40.18 -23.02 31.89
C ALA A 38 39.85 -22.25 33.19
N MET A 39 38.71 -22.58 33.84
CA MET A 39 38.63 -23.53 35.00
C MET A 39 37.24 -23.46 35.70
N HIS A 40 36.67 -24.64 36.02
CA HIS A 40 35.39 -24.84 36.73
C HIS A 40 35.47 -24.58 38.26
N PRO A 41 34.32 -24.32 38.92
CA PRO A 41 33.97 -25.14 40.08
C PRO A 41 32.51 -25.65 40.10
N ARG A 42 32.34 -26.75 40.86
CA ARG A 42 31.23 -27.69 40.96
C ARG A 42 29.96 -27.12 41.59
N ARG A 43 28.79 -27.49 41.06
CA ARG A 43 27.45 -27.32 41.67
C ARG A 43 27.09 -28.55 42.53
N PRO A 44 26.34 -28.41 43.64
CA PRO A 44 25.78 -29.54 44.36
C PRO A 44 24.53 -30.11 43.65
N ALA A 45 24.32 -31.42 43.82
CA ALA A 45 23.32 -32.25 43.15
C ALA A 45 21.86 -31.86 43.46
N PRO A 46 20.91 -31.99 42.51
CA PRO A 46 19.49 -31.80 42.79
C PRO A 46 18.89 -33.03 43.45
N VAL A 47 18.10 -32.77 44.49
CA VAL A 47 17.18 -33.71 45.13
C VAL A 47 16.24 -34.29 44.07
N GLY A 48 15.99 -35.60 44.14
CA GLY A 48 15.21 -36.35 43.17
C GLY A 48 13.90 -35.67 42.82
N ILE A 49 13.74 -35.35 41.53
CA ILE A 49 12.50 -34.86 40.97
C ILE A 49 11.51 -36.03 41.03
N ASP A 50 10.49 -35.93 41.86
CA ASP A 50 9.41 -36.91 41.93
C ASP A 50 8.63 -36.87 40.61
N LEU A 51 8.98 -37.78 39.70
CA LEU A 51 8.34 -37.96 38.39
C LEU A 51 6.83 -38.11 38.53
N TYR A 52 6.34 -38.65 39.64
CA TYR A 52 4.91 -38.78 39.91
C TYR A 52 4.24 -37.42 40.11
N GLN A 53 4.88 -36.48 40.82
CA GLN A 53 4.36 -35.13 40.97
C GLN A 53 4.46 -34.30 39.69
N LEU A 54 5.51 -34.47 38.88
CA LEU A 54 5.58 -33.83 37.56
C LEU A 54 4.53 -34.37 36.60
N LEU A 55 4.29 -35.70 36.59
CA LEU A 55 3.24 -36.30 35.78
C LEU A 55 1.86 -35.88 36.28
N LYS A 56 1.65 -35.77 37.60
CA LYS A 56 0.40 -35.26 38.19
C LYS A 56 0.19 -33.77 37.92
N ALA A 57 1.24 -32.96 37.95
CA ALA A 57 1.20 -31.55 37.60
C ALA A 57 0.99 -31.34 36.08
N ARG A 58 1.52 -32.23 35.24
CA ARG A 58 1.24 -32.26 33.80
C ARG A 58 -0.21 -32.67 33.53
N LYS A 59 -0.71 -33.68 34.24
CA LYS A 59 -2.10 -34.16 34.18
C LYS A 59 -3.12 -33.16 34.75
N ALA A 60 -2.75 -32.40 35.78
CA ALA A 60 -3.55 -31.29 36.30
C ALA A 60 -3.47 -30.03 35.44
N LYS A 61 -2.38 -29.84 34.67
CA LYS A 61 -2.32 -28.82 33.60
C LYS A 61 -3.12 -29.21 32.37
N GLU A 62 -3.27 -30.51 32.09
CA GLU A 62 -4.16 -31.02 31.03
C GLU A 62 -5.65 -30.78 31.34
N GLU A 63 -6.03 -30.59 32.61
CA GLU A 63 -7.41 -30.23 33.02
C GLU A 63 -7.76 -28.75 32.77
N GLN A 64 -6.79 -27.88 32.48
CA GLN A 64 -7.04 -26.67 31.69
C GLN A 64 -7.08 -27.05 30.20
N SER A 65 -7.93 -28.03 29.88
CA SER A 65 -8.20 -28.47 28.53
C SER A 65 -8.61 -27.24 27.74
N PHE A 66 -7.87 -26.93 26.66
CA PHE A 66 -8.42 -26.05 25.63
C PHE A 66 -9.82 -26.55 25.30
N ILE A 67 -10.79 -25.62 25.24
CA ILE A 67 -12.15 -25.98 24.88
C ILE A 67 -12.09 -26.50 23.45
N ASP A 68 -12.47 -27.76 23.29
CA ASP A 68 -12.60 -28.36 21.98
C ASP A 68 -13.71 -27.64 21.20
N LEU A 69 -13.38 -27.06 20.05
CA LEU A 69 -14.31 -26.27 19.26
C LEU A 69 -15.48 -27.10 18.74
N GLU A 70 -15.33 -28.42 18.60
CA GLU A 70 -16.43 -29.31 18.24
C GLU A 70 -17.52 -29.39 19.32
N ARG A 71 -17.20 -29.02 20.57
CA ARG A 71 -18.16 -29.02 21.68
C ARG A 71 -18.95 -27.72 21.81
N LEU A 72 -18.57 -26.70 21.06
CA LEU A 72 -19.27 -25.42 21.03
C LEU A 72 -20.34 -25.43 19.94
N PRO A 73 -21.38 -24.57 20.05
CA PRO A 73 -22.26 -24.26 18.93
C PRO A 73 -21.45 -23.89 17.68
N PRO A 74 -21.79 -24.44 16.50
CA PRO A 74 -20.99 -24.28 15.29
C PRO A 74 -20.80 -22.80 14.89
N GLU A 75 -21.77 -21.94 15.20
CA GLU A 75 -21.68 -20.50 14.96
C GLU A 75 -20.54 -19.86 15.75
N LEU A 76 -20.34 -20.28 17.00
CA LEU A 76 -19.25 -19.78 17.85
C LEU A 76 -17.90 -20.31 17.37
N SER A 77 -17.84 -21.58 16.99
CA SER A 77 -16.61 -22.21 16.48
C SER A 77 -16.15 -21.56 15.17
N ILE A 78 -17.06 -21.37 14.22
CA ILE A 78 -16.80 -20.66 12.97
C ILE A 78 -16.39 -19.21 13.27
N THR A 79 -17.08 -18.53 14.19
CA THR A 79 -16.72 -17.15 14.56
C THR A 79 -15.28 -17.09 15.10
N ILE A 80 -14.87 -18.01 15.97
CA ILE A 80 -13.51 -18.07 16.50
C ILE A 80 -12.50 -18.31 15.37
N LEU A 81 -12.77 -19.28 14.48
CA LEU A 81 -11.88 -19.63 13.38
C LEU A 81 -11.79 -18.51 12.33
N SER A 82 -12.81 -17.66 12.19
CA SER A 82 -12.81 -16.55 11.24
C SER A 82 -11.77 -15.46 11.53
N TYR A 83 -11.22 -15.43 12.74
CA TYR A 83 -10.13 -14.51 13.12
C TYR A 83 -8.74 -15.04 12.76
N LEU A 84 -8.63 -16.30 12.30
CA LEU A 84 -7.36 -16.89 11.91
C LEU A 84 -6.96 -16.45 10.50
N ASN A 85 -5.65 -16.33 10.26
CA ASN A 85 -5.13 -16.22 8.89
C ASN A 85 -5.19 -17.59 8.19
N ALA A 86 -4.91 -17.63 6.89
CA ALA A 86 -5.01 -18.87 6.13
C ALA A 86 -4.06 -19.98 6.59
N THR A 87 -2.86 -19.64 7.07
CA THR A 87 -1.90 -20.62 7.60
C THR A 87 -2.42 -21.26 8.87
N ASP A 88 -2.90 -20.44 9.80
CA ASP A 88 -3.48 -20.89 11.07
C ASP A 88 -4.77 -21.68 10.83
N LEU A 89 -5.57 -21.28 9.84
CA LEU A 89 -6.76 -22.03 9.43
C LEU A 89 -6.41 -23.39 8.80
N CYS A 90 -5.32 -23.47 8.01
CA CYS A 90 -4.81 -24.75 7.53
C CYS A 90 -4.38 -25.66 8.68
N LEU A 91 -3.69 -25.12 9.69
CA LEU A 91 -3.31 -25.89 10.89
C LEU A 91 -4.55 -26.32 11.69
N ALA A 92 -5.53 -25.43 11.85
CA ALA A 92 -6.79 -25.71 12.51
C ALA A 92 -7.55 -26.84 11.80
N SER A 93 -7.52 -26.89 10.46
CA SER A 93 -8.15 -27.96 9.66
C SER A 93 -7.53 -29.35 9.89
N CYS A 94 -6.30 -29.43 10.40
CA CYS A 94 -5.69 -30.71 10.80
C CYS A 94 -6.28 -31.28 12.09
N VAL A 95 -6.85 -30.42 12.95
CA VAL A 95 -7.44 -30.78 14.25
C VAL A 95 -8.95 -30.84 14.14
N TRP A 96 -9.56 -29.83 13.53
CA TRP A 96 -11.00 -29.68 13.31
C TRP A 96 -11.30 -29.69 11.81
N GLN A 97 -11.37 -30.88 11.20
CA GLN A 97 -11.47 -31.03 9.74
C GLN A 97 -12.71 -30.36 9.16
N ASP A 98 -13.88 -30.61 9.73
CA ASP A 98 -15.14 -30.07 9.20
C ASP A 98 -15.24 -28.55 9.40
N LEU A 99 -14.83 -28.06 10.58
CA LEU A 99 -14.86 -26.63 10.89
C LEU A 99 -13.80 -25.83 10.15
N GLY A 100 -12.56 -26.34 10.05
CA GLY A 100 -11.45 -25.64 9.40
C GLY A 100 -11.51 -25.63 7.87
N ASN A 101 -12.26 -26.56 7.27
CA ASN A 101 -12.53 -26.58 5.83
C ASN A 101 -13.88 -25.97 5.45
N ASP A 102 -14.56 -25.31 6.38
CA ASP A 102 -15.84 -24.66 6.11
C ASP A 102 -15.74 -23.62 4.98
N GLU A 103 -16.64 -23.71 4.00
CA GLU A 103 -16.60 -22.87 2.80
C GLU A 103 -16.89 -21.40 3.10
N TYR A 104 -17.67 -21.07 4.14
CA TYR A 104 -17.92 -19.68 4.52
C TYR A 104 -16.69 -19.02 5.14
N LEU A 105 -15.89 -19.76 5.91
CA LEU A 105 -14.61 -19.27 6.42
C LEU A 105 -13.67 -18.91 5.29
N TRP A 106 -13.45 -19.84 4.36
CA TRP A 106 -12.57 -19.62 3.22
C TRP A 106 -13.11 -18.53 2.28
N GLN A 107 -14.43 -18.43 2.10
CA GLN A 107 -15.05 -17.33 1.36
C GLN A 107 -14.77 -15.98 2.02
N GLY A 108 -14.96 -15.91 3.35
CA GLY A 108 -14.68 -14.72 4.15
C GLY A 108 -13.24 -14.28 4.00
N LEU A 109 -12.29 -15.22 4.08
CA LEU A 109 -10.86 -14.97 3.88
C LEU A 109 -10.55 -14.47 2.46
N CYS A 110 -11.13 -15.09 1.42
CA CYS A 110 -10.92 -14.65 0.04
C CYS A 110 -11.42 -13.21 -0.16
N LYS A 111 -12.64 -12.91 0.31
CA LYS A 111 -13.24 -11.58 0.17
C LYS A 111 -12.54 -10.53 1.02
N SER A 112 -12.06 -10.87 2.21
CA SER A 112 -11.33 -9.92 3.08
C SER A 112 -9.93 -9.59 2.56
N THR A 113 -9.29 -10.54 1.86
CA THR A 113 -7.91 -10.42 1.38
C THR A 113 -7.85 -9.72 0.00
N TRP A 114 -8.68 -10.14 -0.96
CA TRP A 114 -8.67 -9.59 -2.33
C TRP A 114 -9.81 -8.63 -2.63
N GLY A 115 -10.87 -8.62 -1.82
CA GLY A 115 -12.03 -7.72 -1.97
C GLY A 115 -12.93 -8.06 -3.15
N HIS A 116 -12.43 -7.96 -4.37
CA HIS A 116 -13.17 -8.19 -5.62
C HIS A 116 -12.48 -9.23 -6.49
N CYS A 117 -13.22 -10.23 -6.98
CA CYS A 117 -12.81 -11.13 -8.04
C CYS A 117 -14.03 -11.42 -8.91
N SER A 118 -13.87 -11.52 -10.23
CA SER A 118 -15.02 -11.77 -11.12
C SER A 118 -15.71 -13.11 -10.83
N ILE A 119 -14.96 -14.11 -10.35
CA ILE A 119 -15.50 -15.41 -9.95
C ILE A 119 -16.48 -15.33 -8.77
N TYR A 120 -16.40 -14.31 -7.90
CA TYR A 120 -17.31 -14.16 -6.75
C TYR A 120 -18.77 -13.90 -7.18
N ASN A 121 -18.97 -13.37 -8.37
CA ASN A 121 -20.30 -13.00 -8.89
C ASN A 121 -20.85 -14.02 -9.91
N ARG A 122 -20.11 -15.11 -10.15
CA ARG A 122 -20.50 -16.15 -11.10
C ARG A 122 -21.09 -17.34 -10.34
N TRP A 123 -21.89 -18.14 -11.05
CA TRP A 123 -22.29 -19.43 -10.51
C TRP A 123 -21.04 -20.30 -10.32
N SER A 124 -20.80 -20.71 -9.08
CA SER A 124 -19.75 -21.65 -8.69
C SER A 124 -19.75 -22.89 -9.61
N PRO A 125 -18.64 -23.16 -10.32
CA PRO A 125 -18.49 -24.37 -11.10
C PRO A 125 -18.67 -25.64 -10.24
N PRO A 126 -19.05 -26.79 -10.83
CA PRO A 126 -19.08 -28.05 -10.11
C PRO A 126 -17.69 -28.36 -9.53
N GLY A 127 -17.62 -28.68 -8.24
CA GLY A 127 -16.35 -28.92 -7.52
C GLY A 127 -15.58 -27.66 -7.12
N PHE A 128 -16.21 -26.48 -7.17
CA PHE A 128 -15.64 -25.25 -6.65
C PHE A 128 -15.47 -25.32 -5.12
N SER A 129 -14.32 -24.86 -4.63
CA SER A 129 -14.04 -24.68 -3.21
C SER A 129 -13.30 -23.37 -3.00
N TYR A 130 -13.73 -22.59 -2.03
CA TYR A 130 -13.07 -21.34 -1.65
C TYR A 130 -11.67 -21.57 -1.10
N ARG A 131 -11.40 -22.71 -0.47
CA ARG A 131 -10.03 -23.07 -0.05
C ARG A 131 -9.11 -23.21 -1.24
N ARG A 132 -9.56 -23.89 -2.30
CA ARG A 132 -8.78 -24.02 -3.54
C ARG A 132 -8.63 -22.66 -4.23
N LEU A 133 -9.70 -21.87 -4.28
CA LEU A 133 -9.64 -20.52 -4.84
C LEU A 133 -8.63 -19.64 -4.10
N TYR A 134 -8.61 -19.71 -2.76
CA TYR A 134 -7.65 -18.97 -1.94
C TYR A 134 -6.21 -19.28 -2.36
N MET A 135 -5.87 -20.56 -2.49
CA MET A 135 -4.53 -20.98 -2.91
C MET A 135 -4.16 -20.46 -4.30
N GLN A 136 -5.11 -20.47 -5.23
CA GLN A 136 -4.88 -19.94 -6.58
C GLN A 136 -4.75 -18.42 -6.60
N LEU A 137 -5.51 -17.71 -5.76
CA LEU A 137 -5.41 -16.27 -5.60
C LEU A 137 -4.07 -15.86 -4.97
N ASP A 138 -3.61 -16.61 -3.98
CA ASP A 138 -2.31 -16.41 -3.33
C ASP A 138 -1.17 -16.65 -4.34
N GLU A 139 -1.19 -17.77 -5.05
CA GLU A 139 -0.23 -18.08 -6.12
C GLU A 139 -0.23 -16.99 -7.21
N GLY A 140 -1.42 -16.56 -7.68
CA GLY A 140 -1.55 -15.50 -8.68
C GLY A 140 -1.01 -14.15 -8.19
N SER A 141 -1.21 -13.82 -6.91
CA SER A 141 -0.69 -12.59 -6.30
C SER A 141 0.83 -12.62 -6.16
N LEU A 142 1.39 -13.76 -5.73
CA LEU A 142 2.84 -13.97 -5.68
C LEU A 142 3.46 -13.89 -7.09
N THR A 143 2.80 -14.49 -8.07
CA THR A 143 3.23 -14.43 -9.48
C THR A 143 3.19 -12.99 -9.98
N PHE A 144 2.13 -12.23 -9.70
CA PHE A 144 2.06 -10.79 -10.03
C PHE A 144 3.20 -9.99 -9.40
N ASN A 145 3.53 -10.29 -8.15
CA ASN A 145 4.59 -9.61 -7.42
C ASN A 145 5.99 -9.92 -7.98
N ALA A 146 6.16 -11.01 -8.74
CA ALA A 146 7.38 -11.34 -9.47
C ALA A 146 7.35 -10.78 -10.90
N ASN A 147 6.26 -11.02 -11.63
CA ASN A 147 6.00 -10.52 -12.97
C ASN A 147 4.51 -10.13 -13.10
N PRO A 148 4.18 -8.83 -13.27
CA PRO A 148 2.80 -8.37 -13.25
C PRO A 148 1.95 -8.92 -14.39
N HIS A 149 2.51 -9.08 -15.59
CA HIS A 149 1.78 -9.60 -16.74
C HIS A 149 1.43 -11.08 -16.56
N GLU A 150 2.43 -11.89 -16.20
CA GLU A 150 2.22 -13.32 -15.94
C GLU A 150 1.24 -13.56 -14.79
N GLY A 151 1.26 -12.74 -13.74
CA GLY A 151 0.32 -12.84 -12.63
C GLY A 151 -1.12 -12.54 -13.05
N MET A 152 -1.34 -11.50 -13.85
CA MET A 152 -2.68 -11.18 -14.37
C MET A 152 -3.17 -12.25 -15.34
N ASP A 153 -2.31 -12.71 -16.25
CA ASP A 153 -2.62 -13.79 -17.20
C ASP A 153 -2.92 -15.11 -16.48
N TYR A 154 -2.23 -15.42 -15.38
CA TYR A 154 -2.54 -16.54 -14.51
C TYR A 154 -3.97 -16.43 -13.95
N LEU A 155 -4.34 -15.28 -13.38
CA LEU A 155 -5.67 -15.06 -12.80
C LEU A 155 -6.78 -15.15 -13.86
N VAL A 156 -6.53 -14.63 -15.06
CA VAL A 156 -7.45 -14.70 -16.19
C VAL A 156 -7.59 -16.13 -16.72
N SER A 157 -6.48 -16.84 -16.94
CA SER A 157 -6.48 -18.21 -17.49
C SER A 157 -7.14 -19.22 -16.55
N ARG A 158 -7.08 -19.01 -15.23
CA ARG A 158 -7.80 -19.79 -14.22
C ARG A 158 -9.28 -19.42 -14.11
N GLY A 159 -9.75 -18.40 -14.82
CA GLY A 159 -11.13 -17.92 -14.79
C GLY A 159 -11.51 -17.21 -13.49
N ILE A 160 -10.52 -16.80 -12.69
CA ILE A 160 -10.70 -16.07 -11.42
C ILE A 160 -11.11 -14.63 -11.70
N LEU A 161 -10.46 -14.03 -12.71
CA LEU A 161 -10.66 -12.67 -13.16
C LEU A 161 -11.09 -12.67 -14.63
N MET A 162 -11.99 -11.77 -15.01
CA MET A 162 -12.29 -11.53 -16.43
C MET A 162 -11.22 -10.64 -17.06
N ASP A 163 -10.85 -10.94 -18.31
CA ASP A 163 -10.05 -10.04 -19.12
C ASP A 163 -10.88 -8.83 -19.57
N HIS A 164 -11.16 -7.94 -18.61
CA HIS A 164 -11.91 -6.72 -18.84
C HIS A 164 -11.35 -5.61 -17.94
N PRO A 165 -11.02 -4.41 -18.47
CA PRO A 165 -10.30 -3.39 -17.71
C PRO A 165 -11.00 -2.99 -16.41
N LYS A 166 -12.32 -2.91 -16.42
CA LYS A 166 -13.12 -2.58 -15.24
C LYS A 166 -13.04 -3.62 -14.13
N GLU A 167 -12.97 -4.91 -14.49
CA GLU A 167 -12.85 -5.99 -13.51
C GLU A 167 -11.45 -6.08 -12.94
N MET A 168 -10.43 -5.88 -13.78
CA MET A 168 -9.04 -5.77 -13.34
C MET A 168 -8.83 -4.58 -12.41
N ALA A 169 -9.37 -3.41 -12.76
CA ALA A 169 -9.30 -2.21 -11.94
C ALA A 169 -9.93 -2.42 -10.56
N LYS A 170 -11.11 -3.07 -10.48
CA LYS A 170 -11.73 -3.40 -9.19
C LYS A 170 -10.88 -4.37 -8.37
N PHE A 171 -10.35 -5.42 -9.00
CA PHE A 171 -9.46 -6.37 -8.32
C PHE A 171 -8.25 -5.64 -7.71
N ILE A 172 -7.57 -4.82 -8.50
CA ILE A 172 -6.44 -3.99 -8.08
C ILE A 172 -6.82 -3.01 -6.97
N PHE A 173 -7.99 -2.38 -7.07
CA PHE A 173 -8.42 -1.35 -6.12
C PHE A 173 -8.69 -1.91 -4.72
N TYR A 174 -9.27 -3.11 -4.62
CA TYR A 174 -9.69 -3.68 -3.34
C TYR A 174 -8.68 -4.65 -2.73
N THR A 175 -7.76 -5.21 -3.53
CA THR A 175 -6.75 -6.13 -3.03
C THR A 175 -5.68 -5.43 -2.19
N ARG A 176 -5.16 -6.13 -1.18
CA ARG A 176 -4.06 -5.64 -0.31
C ARG A 176 -2.74 -6.39 -0.53
N THR A 177 -2.72 -7.36 -1.44
CA THR A 177 -1.62 -8.32 -1.58
C THR A 177 -0.61 -7.95 -2.68
N LEU A 178 -0.96 -7.02 -3.56
CA LEU A 178 -0.13 -6.66 -4.70
C LEU A 178 0.98 -5.68 -4.31
N HIS A 179 2.17 -5.95 -4.80
CA HIS A 179 3.34 -5.12 -4.57
C HIS A 179 3.29 -3.87 -5.47
N TRP A 180 3.33 -2.70 -4.84
CA TRP A 180 3.10 -1.42 -5.51
C TRP A 180 4.07 -1.14 -6.67
N LYS A 181 5.33 -1.59 -6.61
CA LYS A 181 6.28 -1.40 -7.73
C LYS A 181 5.84 -2.16 -8.97
N MET A 182 5.34 -3.39 -8.81
CA MET A 182 4.85 -4.19 -9.93
C MET A 182 3.52 -3.65 -10.44
N LEU A 183 2.67 -3.17 -9.52
CA LEU A 183 1.43 -2.51 -9.89
C LEU A 183 1.68 -1.29 -10.77
N ARG A 184 2.69 -0.48 -10.43
CA ARG A 184 3.09 0.67 -11.26
C ARG A 184 3.50 0.27 -12.67
N ILE A 185 4.37 -0.73 -12.80
CA ILE A 185 4.84 -1.23 -14.10
C ILE A 185 3.65 -1.69 -14.94
N TYR A 186 2.72 -2.43 -14.32
CA TYR A 186 1.51 -2.92 -14.98
C TYR A 186 0.61 -1.78 -15.47
N LEU A 187 0.37 -0.77 -14.62
CA LEU A 187 -0.53 0.34 -14.93
C LEU A 187 0.06 1.35 -15.94
N ASP A 188 1.38 1.42 -16.07
CA ASP A 188 2.05 2.22 -17.09
C ASP A 188 1.84 1.64 -18.50
N ASP A 189 1.87 0.30 -18.61
CA ASP A 189 1.57 -0.42 -19.85
C ASP A 189 0.06 -0.50 -20.13
N ARG A 190 -0.75 -0.92 -19.13
CA ARG A 190 -2.20 -1.06 -19.22
C ARG A 190 -2.93 0.21 -18.80
N ARG A 191 -2.79 1.27 -19.61
CA ARG A 191 -3.43 2.58 -19.38
C ARG A 191 -4.96 2.52 -19.35
N ASP A 192 -5.56 1.55 -20.04
CA ASP A 192 -6.99 1.24 -20.02
C ASP A 192 -7.48 0.81 -18.63
N VAL A 193 -6.69 -0.02 -17.94
CA VAL A 193 -6.96 -0.44 -16.55
C VAL A 193 -6.76 0.72 -15.59
N LEU A 194 -5.71 1.54 -15.82
CA LEU A 194 -5.46 2.74 -15.03
C LEU A 194 -6.64 3.72 -15.11
N ASP A 195 -7.22 3.92 -16.29
CA ASP A 195 -8.39 4.78 -16.45
C ASP A 195 -9.56 4.33 -15.58
N GLU A 196 -9.94 3.06 -15.67
CA GLU A 196 -10.99 2.49 -14.82
C GLU A 196 -10.61 2.59 -13.33
N LEU A 197 -9.35 2.36 -12.95
CA LEU A 197 -8.88 2.45 -11.57
C LEU A 197 -9.05 3.87 -10.99
N VAL A 198 -8.72 4.91 -11.76
CA VAL A 198 -8.93 6.30 -11.34
C VAL A 198 -10.43 6.59 -11.17
N THR A 199 -11.30 6.01 -11.99
CA THR A 199 -12.76 6.19 -11.84
C THR A 199 -13.35 5.55 -10.60
N LEU A 200 -12.66 4.59 -9.96
CA LEU A 200 -13.11 3.98 -8.72
C LEU A 200 -12.90 4.90 -7.50
N HIS A 201 -12.01 5.87 -7.59
CA HIS A 201 -11.78 6.84 -6.52
C HIS A 201 -12.96 7.81 -6.40
N ASN A 202 -13.44 8.02 -5.18
CA ASN A 202 -14.45 9.02 -4.87
C ASN A 202 -13.82 10.18 -4.10
N PHE A 203 -13.75 11.34 -4.74
CA PHE A 203 -13.20 12.58 -4.15
C PHE A 203 -14.27 13.61 -3.80
N SER A 204 -15.55 13.23 -3.79
CA SER A 204 -16.64 14.15 -3.47
C SER A 204 -16.47 14.73 -2.06
N ASP A 205 -16.67 16.03 -1.94
CA ASP A 205 -16.55 16.83 -0.72
C ASP A 205 -15.16 16.78 -0.06
N GLN A 206 -14.14 16.34 -0.80
CA GLN A 206 -12.76 16.33 -0.32
C GLN A 206 -12.00 17.58 -0.76
N PHE A 207 -11.22 18.13 0.18
CA PHE A 207 -10.28 19.20 -0.14
C PHE A 207 -9.14 18.66 -1.03
N LEU A 208 -8.74 19.44 -2.04
CA LEU A 208 -7.81 18.99 -3.10
C LEU A 208 -6.52 18.30 -2.58
N PRO A 209 -5.78 18.83 -1.60
CA PRO A 209 -4.59 18.16 -1.08
C PRO A 209 -4.90 16.83 -0.38
N ASN A 210 -6.07 16.71 0.26
CA ASN A 210 -6.49 15.47 0.93
C ASN A 210 -6.83 14.39 -0.11
N ALA A 211 -7.57 14.76 -1.16
CA ALA A 211 -7.86 13.87 -2.27
C ALA A 211 -6.57 13.41 -2.98
N LEU A 212 -5.60 14.31 -3.18
CA LEU A 212 -4.34 13.99 -3.83
C LEU A 212 -3.47 13.04 -2.96
N ARG A 213 -3.46 13.22 -1.63
CA ARG A 213 -2.84 12.27 -0.69
C ARG A 213 -3.46 10.89 -0.79
N GLU A 214 -4.79 10.82 -0.75
CA GLU A 214 -5.52 9.55 -0.79
C GLU A 214 -5.28 8.80 -2.11
N PHE A 215 -5.19 9.55 -3.21
CA PHE A 215 -4.84 9.01 -4.51
C PHE A 215 -3.44 8.40 -4.54
N PHE A 216 -2.42 9.12 -4.07
CA PHE A 216 -1.04 8.61 -4.03
C PHE A 216 -0.82 7.54 -2.96
N ARG A 217 -1.68 7.46 -1.93
CA ARG A 217 -1.64 6.36 -0.96
C ARG A 217 -2.00 5.02 -1.60
N HIS A 218 -2.88 5.00 -2.59
CA HIS A 218 -3.28 3.79 -3.30
C HIS A 218 -2.39 3.46 -4.51
N ILE A 219 -2.10 4.46 -5.35
CA ILE A 219 -1.38 4.24 -6.62
C ILE A 219 0.15 4.38 -6.47
N HIS A 220 0.61 4.92 -5.35
CA HIS A 220 2.01 5.24 -5.05
C HIS A 220 2.64 6.21 -6.06
N ALA A 221 3.00 7.41 -5.59
CA ALA A 221 3.66 8.41 -6.42
C ALA A 221 5.02 7.90 -6.97
N PRO A 222 5.35 8.16 -8.25
CA PRO A 222 6.65 7.85 -8.83
C PRO A 222 7.82 8.47 -8.06
N GLU A 223 8.89 7.70 -7.84
CA GLU A 223 10.13 8.20 -7.22
C GLU A 223 10.82 9.21 -8.15
N GLU A 224 10.79 8.92 -9.46
CA GLU A 224 11.28 9.81 -10.51
C GLU A 224 10.14 10.65 -11.09
N ARG A 225 10.39 11.95 -11.26
CA ARG A 225 9.46 12.85 -11.96
C ARG A 225 9.56 12.57 -13.46
N GLY A 226 8.58 11.84 -14.00
CA GLY A 226 8.52 11.44 -15.41
C GLY A 226 7.11 11.47 -16.01
N GLU A 227 6.98 11.00 -17.25
CA GLU A 227 5.72 10.96 -18.03
C GLU A 227 4.58 10.27 -17.28
N TYR A 228 4.88 9.20 -16.54
CA TYR A 228 3.87 8.49 -15.77
C TYR A 228 3.24 9.35 -14.66
N LEU A 229 4.04 10.20 -13.97
CA LEU A 229 3.49 11.13 -12.98
C LEU A 229 2.58 12.19 -13.64
N GLU A 230 2.97 12.70 -14.82
CA GLU A 230 2.14 13.62 -15.61
C GLU A 230 0.79 12.97 -15.97
N THR A 231 0.83 11.70 -16.39
CA THR A 231 -0.36 10.92 -16.71
C THR A 231 -1.27 10.75 -15.50
N LEU A 232 -0.70 10.38 -14.34
CA LEU A 232 -1.46 10.22 -13.10
C LEU A 232 -2.15 11.51 -12.65
N ILE A 233 -1.43 12.63 -12.63
CA ILE A 233 -1.97 13.92 -12.20
C ILE A 233 -3.04 14.40 -13.18
N THR A 234 -2.85 14.17 -14.48
CA THR A 234 -3.86 14.48 -15.50
C THR A 234 -5.16 13.73 -15.22
N LYS A 235 -5.10 12.39 -15.10
CA LYS A 235 -6.29 11.57 -14.82
C LYS A 235 -6.93 11.94 -13.48
N PHE A 236 -6.13 12.19 -12.44
CA PHE A 236 -6.60 12.66 -11.13
C PHE A 236 -7.37 13.97 -11.25
N SER A 237 -6.83 14.94 -11.99
CA SER A 237 -7.41 16.28 -12.10
C SER A 237 -8.78 16.26 -12.79
N HIS A 238 -8.92 15.46 -13.86
CA HIS A 238 -10.21 15.19 -14.49
C HIS A 238 -11.19 14.54 -13.51
N ARG A 239 -10.74 13.50 -12.79
CA ARG A 239 -11.60 12.80 -11.83
C ARG A 239 -12.04 13.70 -10.66
N PHE A 240 -11.13 14.51 -10.13
CA PHE A 240 -11.43 15.45 -9.04
C PHE A 240 -12.50 16.46 -9.45
N CYS A 241 -12.42 16.99 -10.67
CA CYS A 241 -13.45 17.90 -11.21
C CYS A 241 -14.81 17.21 -11.39
N ILE A 242 -14.83 15.96 -11.87
CA ILE A 242 -16.07 15.18 -12.03
C ILE A 242 -16.74 14.91 -10.67
N CYS A 243 -15.94 14.60 -9.64
CA CYS A 243 -16.45 14.35 -8.28
C CYS A 243 -16.92 15.63 -7.56
N ASN A 244 -16.46 16.81 -7.96
CA ASN A 244 -16.69 18.08 -7.27
C ASN A 244 -17.22 19.20 -8.22
N PRO A 245 -18.38 19.01 -8.88
CA PRO A 245 -18.88 19.94 -9.89
C PRO A 245 -19.31 21.30 -9.32
N THR A 246 -19.75 21.35 -8.06
CA THR A 246 -20.13 22.59 -7.36
C THR A 246 -18.91 23.46 -7.08
N LEU A 247 -17.88 22.88 -6.44
CA LEU A 247 -16.61 23.56 -6.14
C LEU A 247 -15.91 24.05 -7.42
N VAL A 248 -15.93 23.24 -8.48
CA VAL A 248 -15.41 23.63 -9.80
C VAL A 248 -16.12 24.87 -10.34
N ARG A 249 -17.45 24.96 -10.19
CA ARG A 249 -18.24 26.10 -10.65
C ARG A 249 -18.01 27.35 -9.81
N GLU A 250 -17.98 27.21 -8.49
CA GLU A 250 -17.80 28.33 -7.55
C GLU A 250 -16.41 28.95 -7.66
N LEU A 251 -15.37 28.11 -7.78
CA LEU A 251 -13.97 28.56 -7.88
C LEU A 251 -13.48 28.70 -9.32
N HIS A 252 -14.35 28.51 -10.31
CA HIS A 252 -14.03 28.53 -11.75
C HIS A 252 -12.79 27.68 -12.11
N LEU A 253 -12.69 26.49 -11.51
CA LEU A 253 -11.54 25.59 -11.70
C LEU A 253 -11.73 24.72 -12.95
N SER A 254 -10.80 24.77 -13.90
CA SER A 254 -10.71 23.78 -14.98
C SER A 254 -9.85 22.57 -14.55
N PRO A 255 -9.98 21.40 -15.22
CA PRO A 255 -9.05 20.30 -15.03
C PRO A 255 -7.58 20.70 -15.18
N ASP A 256 -7.27 21.60 -16.13
CA ASP A 256 -5.92 22.14 -16.32
C ASP A 256 -5.45 22.99 -15.13
N ALA A 257 -6.34 23.77 -14.53
CA ALA A 257 -6.03 24.55 -13.33
C ALA A 257 -5.75 23.60 -12.15
N VAL A 258 -6.58 22.56 -11.96
CA VAL A 258 -6.37 21.54 -10.93
C VAL A 258 -5.04 20.81 -11.14
N TYR A 259 -4.70 20.47 -12.39
CA TYR A 259 -3.41 19.88 -12.74
C TYR A 259 -2.23 20.74 -12.28
N VAL A 260 -2.26 22.05 -12.59
CA VAL A 260 -1.22 22.99 -12.16
C VAL A 260 -1.16 23.12 -10.63
N LEU A 261 -2.31 23.14 -9.96
CA LEU A 261 -2.38 23.15 -8.50
C LEU A 261 -1.74 21.89 -7.91
N CYS A 262 -2.05 20.70 -8.42
CA CYS A 262 -1.46 19.44 -7.97
C CYS A 262 0.07 19.46 -8.08
N TYR A 263 0.62 19.93 -9.21
CA TYR A 263 2.07 20.12 -9.36
C TYR A 263 2.65 21.09 -8.35
N SER A 264 1.96 22.19 -8.11
CA SER A 264 2.38 23.19 -7.13
C SER A 264 2.41 22.59 -5.72
N LEU A 265 1.45 21.72 -5.36
CA LEU A 265 1.40 21.03 -4.07
C LEU A 265 2.50 19.98 -3.91
N ILE A 266 2.81 19.23 -4.96
CA ILE A 266 3.92 18.26 -4.95
C ILE A 266 5.24 19.00 -4.79
N LEU A 267 5.44 20.09 -5.52
CA LEU A 267 6.62 20.95 -5.40
C LEU A 267 6.77 21.54 -4.00
N LEU A 268 5.68 22.07 -3.44
CA LEU A 268 5.68 22.57 -2.07
C LEU A 268 5.97 21.46 -1.06
N SER A 269 5.40 20.27 -1.25
CA SER A 269 5.67 19.11 -0.39
C SER A 269 7.15 18.78 -0.34
N ILE A 270 7.82 18.77 -1.50
CA ILE A 270 9.25 18.44 -1.62
C ILE A 270 10.13 19.56 -1.08
N ASP A 271 9.74 20.82 -1.31
CA ASP A 271 10.43 21.98 -0.73
C ASP A 271 10.42 21.92 0.80
N LEU A 272 9.26 21.67 1.40
CA LEU A 272 9.09 21.61 2.85
C LEU A 272 9.77 20.39 3.49
N SER A 273 9.73 19.21 2.85
CA SER A 273 10.33 17.97 3.40
C SER A 273 11.84 17.89 3.27
N SER A 274 12.41 18.44 2.19
CA SER A 274 13.80 18.19 1.84
C SER A 274 14.78 18.85 2.81
N PRO A 275 15.70 18.11 3.46
CA PRO A 275 16.69 18.70 4.37
C PRO A 275 17.69 19.61 3.63
N HIS A 276 17.83 19.46 2.31
CA HIS A 276 18.73 20.24 1.47
C HIS A 276 18.23 21.68 1.23
N VAL A 277 16.92 21.92 1.40
CA VAL A 277 16.34 23.24 1.24
C VAL A 277 16.38 23.97 2.57
N LYS A 278 17.35 24.90 2.71
CA LYS A 278 17.52 25.73 3.92
C LYS A 278 16.44 26.80 4.06
N ASN A 279 16.09 27.45 2.95
CA ASN A 279 15.09 28.52 2.90
C ASN A 279 13.79 27.95 2.32
N LYS A 280 12.87 27.57 3.19
CA LYS A 280 11.57 27.03 2.80
C LYS A 280 10.69 28.10 2.17
N MET A 281 9.89 27.72 1.17
CA MET A 281 8.93 28.59 0.52
C MET A 281 7.90 29.08 1.54
N SER A 282 7.79 30.40 1.70
CA SER A 282 6.76 30.99 2.55
C SER A 282 5.37 30.90 1.90
N LYS A 283 4.31 30.96 2.72
CA LYS A 283 2.92 31.01 2.24
C LYS A 283 2.70 32.10 1.17
N ARG A 284 3.27 33.29 1.39
CA ARG A 284 3.18 34.42 0.46
C ARG A 284 3.85 34.12 -0.88
N GLU A 285 5.01 33.47 -0.85
CA GLU A 285 5.71 33.06 -2.07
C GLU A 285 4.96 31.98 -2.83
N PHE A 286 4.39 31.01 -2.12
CA PHE A 286 3.56 29.97 -2.71
C PHE A 286 2.34 30.58 -3.42
N ILE A 287 1.58 31.44 -2.75
CA ILE A 287 0.41 32.12 -3.34
C ILE A 287 0.82 32.88 -4.61
N ARG A 288 1.91 33.64 -4.55
CA ARG A 288 2.42 34.40 -5.70
C ARG A 288 2.82 33.49 -6.87
N ASN A 289 3.51 32.38 -6.60
CA ASN A 289 3.99 31.46 -7.63
C ASN A 289 2.83 30.71 -8.29
N THR A 290 1.91 30.19 -7.49
CA THR A 290 0.76 29.41 -7.97
C THR A 290 -0.21 30.25 -8.79
N ARG A 291 -0.49 31.50 -8.39
CA ARG A 291 -1.37 32.41 -9.17
C ARG A 291 -0.79 32.86 -10.51
N ARG A 292 0.55 32.84 -10.65
CA ARG A 292 1.21 33.06 -11.94
C ARG A 292 1.01 31.89 -12.89
N ALA A 293 0.90 30.67 -12.35
CA ALA A 293 0.76 29.44 -13.13
C ALA A 293 -0.71 29.08 -13.42
N ALA A 294 -1.62 29.38 -12.50
CA ALA A 294 -3.05 29.16 -12.63
C ALA A 294 -3.81 30.47 -12.39
N HIS A 295 -4.39 31.01 -13.46
CA HIS A 295 -5.11 32.28 -13.44
C HIS A 295 -6.51 32.10 -12.83
N ASN A 296 -7.10 33.20 -12.33
CA ASN A 296 -8.47 33.28 -11.80
C ASN A 296 -8.76 32.48 -10.52
N ILE A 297 -7.73 32.09 -9.76
CA ILE A 297 -7.90 31.41 -8.47
C ILE A 297 -7.76 32.42 -7.32
N SER A 298 -8.64 32.31 -6.32
CA SER A 298 -8.62 33.13 -5.10
C SER A 298 -7.32 32.93 -4.29
N GLU A 299 -6.78 34.02 -3.75
CA GLU A 299 -5.61 33.99 -2.85
C GLU A 299 -5.88 33.17 -1.59
N ASP A 300 -7.08 33.30 -1.03
CA ASP A 300 -7.47 32.59 0.19
C ASP A 300 -7.46 31.08 -0.02
N PHE A 301 -8.01 30.63 -1.16
CA PHE A 301 -8.03 29.20 -1.51
C PHE A 301 -6.61 28.65 -1.64
N VAL A 302 -5.72 29.34 -2.37
CA VAL A 302 -4.31 28.93 -2.50
C VAL A 302 -3.58 28.97 -1.15
N GLY A 303 -3.92 29.94 -0.31
CA GLY A 303 -3.43 30.03 1.07
C GLY A 303 -3.84 28.81 1.91
N HIS A 304 -5.09 28.38 1.81
CA HIS A 304 -5.58 27.19 2.50
C HIS A 304 -4.92 25.90 1.99
N LEU A 305 -4.58 25.84 0.69
CA LEU A 305 -3.79 24.73 0.15
C LEU A 305 -2.42 24.65 0.83
N TYR A 306 -1.71 25.78 0.97
CA TYR A 306 -0.43 25.84 1.67
C TYR A 306 -0.56 25.39 3.13
N ASP A 307 -1.53 25.94 3.86
CA ASP A 307 -1.74 25.63 5.27
C ASP A 307 -1.98 24.13 5.47
N ASN A 308 -2.74 23.51 4.58
CA ASN A 308 -3.00 22.07 4.65
C ASN A 308 -1.74 21.23 4.45
N ILE A 309 -0.86 21.58 3.50
CA ILE A 309 0.43 20.88 3.32
C ILE A 309 1.34 21.07 4.53
N TYR A 310 1.40 22.31 5.05
CA TYR A 310 2.25 22.65 6.18
C TYR A 310 1.80 21.96 7.48
N LEU A 311 0.49 21.85 7.72
CA LEU A 311 -0.06 21.30 8.96
C LEU A 311 -0.24 19.78 8.93
N VAL A 312 -0.74 19.22 7.81
CA VAL A 312 -1.08 17.79 7.70
C VAL A 312 0.10 16.98 7.17
N GLY A 313 0.97 17.60 6.38
CA GLY A 313 2.17 16.97 5.82
C GLY A 313 2.11 16.76 4.30
N HIS A 314 3.17 16.14 3.81
CA HIS A 314 3.49 15.98 2.39
C HIS A 314 2.47 15.12 1.64
N VAL A 315 2.31 15.40 0.34
CA VAL A 315 1.33 14.72 -0.52
C VAL A 315 1.88 13.47 -1.18
N ALA A 316 3.18 13.50 -1.50
CA ALA A 316 3.95 12.38 -2.01
C ALA A 316 5.24 12.32 -1.20
N ALA A 317 5.57 11.13 -0.67
CA ALA A 317 6.79 10.85 0.08
C ALA A 317 7.88 10.36 -0.87
#